data_AF-A0A9Q1J8J9-F1
#
_entry.id   AF-A0A9Q1J8J9-F1
#
_cell.length_a   1.000
_cell.length_b   1.000
_cell.length_c   1.000
_cell.angle_alpha   90.00
_cell.angle_beta   90.00
_cell.angle_gamma   90.00
#
_symmetry.space_group_name_H-M   'P 1'
#
loop_
_entity.id
_entity.type
_entity.pdbx_description
1 polymer ?
#
loop_
_entity_poly.entity_id
_entity_poly.type
_entity_poly.pdbx_seq_one_letter_code
_entity_poly.pdbx_strand_id
1 'polypeptide(L)'
;MGDFNAKIGRDNRGYEEIMGQQDIQQADRDLPIDCSAPKKEEIRKAIKKLRNGEAAGPDGIPAEALKADMETMEEMLHPLFKKI
;
A
#
# COMPACT_ATOMS: atom_id res chain seq x y z
N MET A 1 -2.05 -15.91 -44.41
CA MET A 1 -2.66 -16.24 -43.11
C MET A 1 -1.61 -17.02 -42.34
N GLY A 2 -0.95 -16.37 -41.39
CA GLY A 2 0.13 -16.96 -40.60
C GLY A 2 -0.43 -17.53 -39.30
N ASP A 3 -0.18 -18.80 -39.10
CA ASP A 3 -0.58 -19.66 -38.01
C ASP A 3 0.32 -19.39 -36.79
N PHE A 4 0.00 -18.32 -36.05
CA PHE A 4 0.67 -17.99 -34.79
C PHE A 4 0.15 -18.86 -33.65
N ASN A 5 0.45 -20.15 -33.72
CA ASN A 5 0.19 -21.11 -32.65
C ASN A 5 1.43 -21.14 -31.74
N ALA A 6 1.50 -20.19 -30.81
CA ALA A 6 2.50 -20.25 -29.74
C ALA A 6 2.22 -21.50 -28.89
N LYS A 7 3.04 -22.54 -29.04
CA LYS A 7 3.03 -23.72 -28.15
C LYS A 7 3.44 -23.27 -26.76
N ILE A 8 2.46 -22.89 -25.92
CA ILE A 8 2.67 -22.76 -24.47
C ILE A 8 2.91 -24.18 -23.94
N GLY A 9 4.17 -24.49 -23.65
CA GLY A 9 4.59 -25.74 -23.02
C GLY A 9 3.89 -25.94 -21.68
N ARG A 10 3.72 -27.21 -21.26
CA ARG A 10 3.00 -27.60 -20.04
C ARG A 10 3.73 -27.21 -18.74
N ASP A 11 4.91 -26.63 -18.86
CA ASP A 11 5.87 -26.48 -17.80
C ASP A 11 6.46 -25.08 -17.80
N ASN A 12 6.19 -24.37 -16.70
CA ASN A 12 6.62 -22.99 -16.50
C ASN A 12 8.11 -22.84 -16.16
N ARG A 13 8.96 -23.71 -16.73
CA ARG A 13 10.38 -23.86 -16.39
C ARG A 13 11.30 -22.78 -16.99
N GLY A 14 10.78 -21.91 -17.87
CA GLY A 14 11.55 -20.84 -18.52
C GLY A 14 11.03 -19.43 -18.26
N TYR A 15 10.09 -19.25 -17.32
CA TYR A 15 9.49 -17.93 -17.07
C TYR A 15 10.51 -16.95 -16.49
N GLU A 16 11.47 -17.42 -15.70
CA GLU A 16 12.56 -16.59 -15.16
C GLU A 16 13.45 -16.00 -16.27
N GLU A 17 13.69 -16.76 -17.35
CA GLU A 17 14.49 -16.32 -18.49
C GLU A 17 13.79 -15.21 -19.30
N ILE A 18 12.45 -15.22 -19.32
CA ILE A 18 11.62 -14.21 -20.00
C ILE A 18 11.40 -12.97 -19.11
N MET A 19 11.28 -13.17 -17.79
CA MET A 19 10.92 -12.11 -16.83
C MET A 19 12.12 -11.31 -16.30
N GLY A 20 13.35 -11.79 -16.50
CA GLY A 20 14.57 -11.16 -16.01
C GLY A 20 14.68 -11.21 -14.48
N GLN A 21 15.89 -11.42 -13.96
CA GLN A 21 16.15 -11.29 -12.53
C GLN A 21 16.17 -9.81 -12.15
N GLN A 22 15.13 -9.32 -11.48
CA GLN A 22 15.17 -8.01 -10.83
C GLN A 22 15.89 -8.15 -9.48
N ASP A 23 17.19 -7.90 -9.51
CA ASP A 23 18.05 -7.91 -8.32
C ASP A 23 17.90 -6.56 -7.58
N ILE A 24 16.80 -6.42 -6.83
CA ILE A 24 16.60 -5.23 -5.99
C ILE A 24 17.54 -5.38 -4.78
N GLN A 25 18.64 -4.64 -4.79
CA GLN A 25 19.60 -4.64 -3.69
C GLN A 25 18.87 -4.29 -2.39
N GLN A 26 18.94 -5.20 -1.41
CA GLN A 26 18.41 -4.96 -0.08
C GLN A 26 19.08 -3.72 0.50
N ALA A 27 18.29 -2.81 1.08
CA ALA A 27 18.83 -1.58 1.62
C ALA A 27 19.87 -1.88 2.71
N ASP A 28 21.12 -1.49 2.46
CA ASP A 28 22.30 -1.76 3.31
C ASP A 28 22.29 -0.99 4.65
N ARG A 29 21.32 -0.09 4.84
CA ARG A 29 21.26 0.80 5.99
C ARG A 29 19.83 1.01 6.45
N ASP A 30 19.64 1.03 7.75
CA ASP A 30 18.43 1.54 8.36
C ASP A 30 18.28 3.02 7.98
N LEU A 31 17.12 3.33 7.42
CA LEU A 31 16.75 4.70 7.07
C LEU A 31 16.52 5.49 8.37
N PRO A 32 16.85 6.80 8.42
CA PRO A 32 16.59 7.65 9.56
C PRO A 32 15.09 7.97 9.65
N ILE A 33 14.28 6.96 9.97
CA ILE A 33 12.83 7.02 10.09
C ILE A 33 12.46 6.80 11.55
N ASP A 34 11.57 7.65 12.05
CA ASP A 34 11.02 7.48 13.39
C ASP A 34 9.96 6.37 13.38
N CYS A 35 10.22 5.29 14.11
CA CYS A 35 9.30 4.19 14.31
C CYS A 35 8.43 4.34 15.57
N SER A 36 8.48 5.51 16.23
CA SER A 36 7.63 5.80 17.37
C SER A 36 6.15 5.89 16.97
N ALA A 37 5.26 5.67 17.94
CA ALA A 37 3.83 5.75 17.68
C ALA A 37 3.44 7.17 17.21
N PRO A 38 2.63 7.30 16.15
CA PRO A 38 2.24 8.59 15.59
C PRO A 38 1.44 9.41 16.59
N LYS A 39 1.65 10.73 16.54
CA LYS A 39 0.89 11.70 17.33
C LYS A 39 -0.48 11.94 16.68
N LYS A 40 -1.46 12.34 17.50
CA LYS A 40 -2.80 12.75 17.08
C LYS A 40 -2.80 13.75 15.92
N GLU A 41 -1.93 14.76 16.01
CA GLU A 41 -1.78 15.78 14.96
C GLU A 41 -1.29 15.20 13.62
N GLU A 42 -0.43 14.19 13.66
CA GLU A 42 0.10 13.52 12.46
C GLU A 42 -0.98 12.68 11.80
N ILE A 43 -1.77 11.96 12.58
CA ILE A 43 -2.95 11.22 12.12
C ILE A 43 -3.92 12.19 11.42
N ARG A 44 -4.25 13.31 12.07
CA ARG A 44 -5.12 14.34 11.50
C ARG A 44 -4.57 14.92 10.19
N LYS A 45 -3.26 15.18 10.13
CA LYS A 45 -2.59 15.69 8.93
C LYS A 45 -2.59 14.65 7.81
N ALA A 46 -2.43 13.38 8.13
CA ALA A 46 -2.48 12.27 7.18
C ALA A 46 -3.89 12.12 6.59
N ILE A 47 -4.94 12.11 7.43
CA ILE A 47 -6.34 12.05 6.99
C ILE A 47 -6.66 13.21 6.03
N LYS A 48 -6.22 14.43 6.35
CA LYS A 48 -6.40 15.60 5.46
C LYS A 48 -5.70 15.44 4.11
N LYS A 49 -4.53 14.80 4.08
CA LYS A 49 -3.73 14.55 2.88
C LYS A 49 -4.27 13.44 1.97
N LEU A 50 -5.23 12.63 2.43
CA LEU A 50 -5.85 11.61 1.57
C LEU A 50 -6.42 12.23 0.30
N ARG A 51 -6.38 11.52 -0.83
CA ARG A 51 -6.98 12.00 -2.08
C ARG A 51 -8.48 11.74 -2.05
N ASN A 52 -9.26 12.71 -2.52
CA ASN A 52 -10.71 12.58 -2.70
C ASN A 52 -11.01 12.00 -4.08
N GLY A 53 -12.16 11.36 -4.24
CA GLY A 53 -12.64 10.76 -5.48
C GLY A 53 -11.93 9.46 -5.87
N GLU A 54 -11.14 8.89 -4.96
CA GLU A 54 -10.57 7.55 -5.12
C GLU A 54 -11.62 6.48 -4.79
N ALA A 55 -11.48 5.29 -5.37
CA ALA A 55 -12.36 4.17 -5.05
C ALA A 55 -12.27 3.81 -3.57
N ALA A 56 -13.41 3.48 -2.96
CA ALA A 56 -13.45 3.00 -1.59
C ALA A 56 -12.62 1.73 -1.43
N GLY A 57 -12.06 1.53 -0.24
CA GLY A 57 -11.32 0.31 0.08
C GLY A 57 -12.21 -0.93 0.08
N PRO A 58 -11.64 -2.12 0.35
CA PRO A 58 -12.41 -3.36 0.52
C PRO A 58 -13.47 -3.28 1.64
N ASP A 59 -13.28 -2.36 2.58
CA ASP A 59 -14.22 -2.01 3.64
C ASP A 59 -15.42 -1.18 3.14
N GLY A 60 -15.41 -0.75 1.89
CA GLY A 60 -16.44 0.12 1.31
C GLY A 60 -16.40 1.55 1.84
N ILE A 61 -15.34 1.95 2.55
CA ILE A 61 -15.22 3.27 3.16
C ILE A 61 -14.41 4.20 2.25
N PRO A 62 -14.99 5.31 1.75
CA PRO A 62 -14.26 6.29 0.96
C PRO A 62 -13.44 7.24 1.85
N ALA A 63 -12.42 7.88 1.27
CA ALA A 63 -11.57 8.83 1.99
C ALA A 63 -12.34 10.04 2.56
N GLU A 64 -13.42 10.44 1.89
CA GLU A 64 -14.33 11.51 2.31
C GLU A 64 -15.03 11.19 3.62
N ALA A 65 -15.39 9.92 3.84
CA ALA A 65 -16.02 9.50 5.10
C ALA A 65 -15.04 9.65 6.27
N LEU A 66 -13.77 9.31 6.05
CA LEU A 66 -12.71 9.51 7.05
C LEU A 66 -12.44 10.99 7.34
N LYS A 67 -12.68 11.86 6.35
CA LYS A 67 -12.54 13.32 6.50
C LYS A 67 -13.76 14.00 7.12
N ALA A 68 -14.94 13.39 7.03
CA ALA A 68 -16.18 13.95 7.54
C ALA A 68 -16.19 14.05 9.07
N ASP A 69 -15.59 13.07 9.76
CA ASP A 69 -15.46 13.06 11.22
C ASP A 69 -14.01 12.78 11.67
N MET A 70 -13.20 13.84 11.67
CA MET A 70 -11.79 13.73 12.05
C MET A 70 -11.58 13.46 13.54
N GLU A 71 -12.47 13.95 14.41
CA GLU A 71 -12.30 13.80 15.86
C GLU A 71 -12.49 12.35 16.26
N THR A 72 -13.59 11.71 15.84
CA THR A 72 -13.85 10.30 16.11
C THR A 72 -12.76 9.41 15.50
N MET A 73 -12.33 9.69 14.27
CA MET A 73 -11.26 8.92 13.62
C MET A 73 -9.92 9.04 14.35
N GLU A 74 -9.56 10.23 14.84
CA GLU A 74 -8.33 10.43 15.62
C GLU A 74 -8.38 9.66 16.95
N GLU A 75 -9.50 9.73 17.66
CA GLU A 75 -9.68 9.04 18.95
C GLU A 75 -9.67 7.52 18.81
N MET A 76 -10.22 6.99 17.71
CA MET A 76 -10.17 5.56 17.41
C MET A 76 -8.79 5.09 16.96
N LEU A 77 -8.12 5.84 16.08
CA LEU A 77 -6.84 5.43 15.48
C LEU A 77 -5.66 5.55 16.46
N HIS A 78 -5.63 6.58 17.30
CA HIS A 78 -4.50 6.78 18.22
C HIS A 78 -4.18 5.57 19.12
N PRO A 79 -5.14 4.97 19.84
CA PRO A 79 -4.85 3.81 20.68
C PRO A 79 -4.49 2.55 19.86
N LEU A 80 -4.93 2.44 18.60
CA LEU A 80 -4.57 1.31 17.74
C LEU A 80 -3.09 1.38 17.34
N PHE A 81 -2.61 2.56 16.94
CA PHE A 81 -1.20 2.74 16.59
C PHE A 81 -0.24 2.61 17.78
N LYS A 82 -0.73 2.76 19.01
CA LYS A 82 0.06 2.56 20.24
C LYS A 82 0.23 1.10 20.65
N LYS A 83 -0.59 0.18 20.10
CA LYS A 83 -0.58 -1.25 20.48
C LYS A 83 0.34 -2.11 19.62
N ILE A 84 0.80 -1.58 18.51
CA ILE A 84 1.75 -2.22 17.59
C ILE A 84 3.15 -1.99 18.14
#